data_AF-A0A2P4Y7J5-F1
#
_entry.id   AF-A0A2P4Y7J5-F1
#
_cell.length_a   1.000
_cell.length_b   1.000
_cell.length_c   1.000
_cell.angle_alpha   90.00
_cell.angle_beta   90.00
_cell.angle_gamma   90.00
#
_symmetry.space_group_name_H-M   'P 1'
#
loop_
_entity.id
_entity.type
_entity.pdbx_description
1 polymer ?
#
loop_
_entity_poly.entity_id
_entity_poly.type
_entity_poly.pdbx_seq_one_letter_code
_entity_poly.pdbx_strand_id
1 'polypeptide(L)'
;MVTKPWKEMYSNRAKTLYFHECKKLAPVAIRLLDEHVAYMRKHARAFYEILHWFTMKTKPGRDEDCDDPSLYDKSATLHLERSKHHVAVGRPFESHIVKLIERGLSATMVWEPGFWLYPTKVCHLSNLRNAKNPAELSGLRTALTSIG
;
A
#
# COMPACT_ATOMS: atom_id res chain seq x y z
N MET A 1 -25.65 7.50 5.32
CA MET A 1 -24.65 8.14 4.45
C MET A 1 -23.53 7.14 4.21
N VAL A 2 -23.14 6.88 2.97
CA VAL A 2 -22.03 5.94 2.67
C VAL A 2 -20.72 6.56 3.16
N THR A 3 -20.09 5.93 4.15
CA THR A 3 -18.76 6.31 4.63
C THR A 3 -17.72 5.98 3.57
N LYS A 4 -16.76 6.89 3.33
CA LYS A 4 -15.67 6.61 2.38
C LYS A 4 -14.87 5.39 2.86
N PRO A 5 -14.55 4.41 2.01
CA PRO A 5 -14.05 3.12 2.45
C PRO A 5 -12.71 3.19 3.19
N TRP A 6 -11.83 4.12 2.83
CA TRP A 6 -10.58 4.34 3.56
C TRP A 6 -10.77 4.89 4.98
N LYS A 7 -11.87 5.62 5.25
CA LYS A 7 -12.18 6.07 6.61
C LYS A 7 -12.62 4.89 7.47
N GLU A 8 -13.38 3.98 6.89
CA GLU A 8 -13.81 2.74 7.55
C GLU A 8 -12.61 1.82 7.82
N MET A 9 -11.75 1.59 6.83
CA MET A 9 -10.48 0.87 6.99
C MET A 9 -9.63 1.46 8.14
N TYR A 10 -9.51 2.78 8.22
CA TYR A 10 -8.78 3.45 9.30
C TYR A 10 -9.45 3.31 10.68
N SER A 11 -10.78 3.37 10.73
CA SER A 11 -11.55 3.17 11.97
C SER A 11 -11.42 1.74 12.51
N ASN A 12 -11.37 0.75 11.61
CA ASN A 12 -11.31 -0.68 11.88
C ASN A 12 -9.87 -1.22 12.05
N ARG A 13 -8.85 -0.35 11.99
CA ARG A 13 -7.46 -0.76 12.18
C ARG A 13 -7.21 -1.32 13.59
N ALA A 14 -6.18 -2.15 13.74
CA ALA A 14 -5.68 -2.55 15.05
C ALA A 14 -5.21 -1.33 15.85
N LYS A 15 -5.76 -1.14 17.06
CA LYS A 15 -5.42 -0.03 17.96
C LYS A 15 -4.58 -0.47 19.16
N THR A 16 -4.39 -1.78 19.30
CA THR A 16 -3.64 -2.40 20.38
C THR A 16 -2.28 -2.85 19.85
N LEU A 17 -1.24 -2.66 20.66
CA LEU A 17 0.09 -3.20 20.40
C LEU A 17 0.11 -4.68 20.83
N TYR A 18 0.60 -5.55 19.97
CA TYR A 18 0.66 -6.99 20.19
C TYR A 18 2.04 -7.44 20.70
N PHE A 19 3.10 -6.81 20.20
CA PHE A 19 4.49 -7.20 20.50
C PHE A 19 5.14 -6.29 21.55
N HIS A 20 4.63 -5.08 21.73
CA HIS A 20 5.13 -4.09 22.69
C HIS A 20 4.06 -3.73 23.72
N GLU A 21 4.48 -3.57 24.97
CA GLU A 21 3.60 -3.07 26.02
C GLU A 21 3.65 -1.54 26.08
N CYS A 22 2.51 -0.88 25.90
CA CYS A 22 2.41 0.59 25.95
C CYS A 22 2.99 1.19 27.25
N LYS A 23 2.79 0.52 28.40
CA LYS A 23 3.31 0.97 29.71
C LYS A 23 4.84 0.95 29.82
N LYS A 24 5.51 0.15 29.00
CA LYS A 24 6.98 0.03 28.96
C LYS A 24 7.62 0.97 27.93
N LEU A 25 6.81 1.67 27.14
CA LEU A 25 7.32 2.62 26.15
C LEU A 25 7.72 3.93 26.82
N ALA A 26 8.86 4.48 26.39
CA ALA A 26 9.26 5.82 26.78
C ALA A 26 8.22 6.85 26.28
N PRO A 27 8.01 7.97 27.01
CA PRO A 27 7.07 9.02 26.60
C PRO A 27 7.33 9.55 25.18
N VAL A 28 8.60 9.60 24.76
CA VAL A 28 8.99 9.98 23.40
C VAL A 28 8.44 9.00 22.36
N ALA A 29 8.50 7.69 22.61
CA ALA A 29 8.01 6.67 21.69
C ALA A 29 6.48 6.73 21.53
N ILE A 30 5.75 7.00 22.62
CA ILE A 30 4.29 7.19 22.58
C ILE A 30 3.92 8.39 21.67
N ARG A 31 4.60 9.52 21.84
CA ARG A 31 4.40 10.70 20.99
C ARG A 31 4.71 10.42 19.51
N LEU A 32 5.76 9.66 19.22
CA LEU A 32 6.13 9.27 17.87
C LEU A 32 5.11 8.30 17.24
N LEU A 33 4.50 7.43 18.04
CA LEU A 33 3.39 6.59 17.61
C LEU A 33 2.16 7.43 17.27
N ASP A 34 1.81 8.41 18.09
CA ASP A 34 0.70 9.34 17.79
C ASP A 34 0.93 10.12 16.49
N GLU A 35 2.17 10.56 16.25
CA GLU A 35 2.57 11.20 15.00
C GLU A 35 2.39 10.25 13.81
N HIS A 36 2.80 9.00 13.93
CA HIS A 36 2.59 7.99 12.89
C HIS A 36 1.10 7.69 12.67
N VAL A 37 0.29 7.61 13.73
CA VAL A 37 -1.16 7.44 13.65
C VAL A 37 -1.83 8.61 12.94
N ALA A 38 -1.41 9.84 13.24
CA ALA A 38 -1.87 11.04 12.53
C ALA A 38 -1.47 11.00 11.05
N TYR A 39 -0.25 10.54 10.74
CA TYR A 39 0.20 10.33 9.37
C TYR A 39 -0.67 9.30 8.63
N MET A 40 -0.92 8.14 9.24
CA MET A 40 -1.82 7.10 8.68
C MET A 40 -3.21 7.67 8.41
N ARG A 41 -3.78 8.45 9.33
CA ARG A 41 -5.09 9.09 9.16
C ARG A 41 -5.11 10.04 7.97
N LYS A 42 -4.09 10.89 7.87
CA LYS A 42 -3.95 11.89 6.79
C LYS A 42 -3.84 11.22 5.43
N HIS A 43 -3.13 10.10 5.35
CA HIS A 43 -2.84 9.39 4.10
C HIS A 43 -3.69 8.12 3.88
N ALA A 44 -4.71 7.87 4.70
CA ALA A 44 -5.53 6.64 4.68
C ALA A 44 -6.10 6.31 3.29
N ARG A 45 -6.43 7.32 2.49
CA ARG A 45 -6.90 7.14 1.11
C ARG A 45 -5.82 6.51 0.23
N ALA A 46 -4.58 6.99 0.29
CA ALA A 46 -3.47 6.45 -0.49
C ALA A 46 -3.16 4.99 -0.07
N PHE A 47 -3.15 4.72 1.24
CA PHE A 47 -3.04 3.35 1.78
C PHE A 47 -4.15 2.43 1.24
N TYR A 48 -5.38 2.92 1.22
CA TYR A 48 -6.50 2.13 0.68
C TYR A 48 -6.33 1.87 -0.82
N GLU A 49 -6.00 2.92 -1.59
CA GLU A 49 -5.86 2.84 -3.06
C GLU A 49 -4.70 1.93 -3.50
N ILE A 50 -3.58 1.90 -2.76
CA ILE A 50 -2.44 1.01 -3.08
C ILE A 50 -2.72 -0.45 -2.72
N LEU A 51 -3.36 -0.71 -1.57
CA LEU A 51 -3.74 -2.07 -1.17
C LEU A 51 -4.84 -2.65 -2.07
N HIS A 52 -5.72 -1.79 -2.57
CA HIS A 52 -6.83 -2.16 -3.45
C HIS A 52 -6.56 -1.71 -4.88
N TRP A 53 -5.33 -1.84 -5.36
CA TRP A 53 -5.00 -1.54 -6.75
C TRP A 53 -5.58 -2.63 -7.67
N PHE A 54 -6.89 -2.58 -7.87
CA PHE A 54 -7.54 -3.42 -8.89
C PHE A 54 -7.07 -2.95 -10.27
N THR A 55 -6.70 -3.91 -11.12
CA THR A 55 -6.26 -3.65 -12.48
C THR A 55 -7.45 -3.17 -13.29
N MET A 56 -7.62 -1.85 -13.40
CA MET A 56 -8.59 -1.24 -14.29
C MET A 56 -8.00 -1.22 -15.71
N LYS A 57 -8.85 -1.46 -16.72
CA LYS A 57 -8.46 -1.25 -18.12
C LYS A 57 -8.45 0.25 -18.39
N THR A 58 -7.32 0.79 -18.82
CA THR A 58 -7.16 2.20 -19.22
C THR A 58 -7.25 2.42 -20.72
N LYS A 59 -7.21 1.34 -21.49
CA LYS A 59 -7.22 1.30 -22.95
C LYS A 59 -7.84 -0.02 -23.40
N PRO A 60 -8.41 -0.09 -24.61
CA PRO A 60 -8.84 -1.36 -25.20
C PRO A 60 -7.66 -2.32 -25.34
N GLY A 61 -7.94 -3.62 -25.24
CA GLY A 61 -6.98 -4.67 -25.58
C GLY A 61 -6.55 -4.56 -27.04
N ARG A 62 -5.39 -5.13 -27.38
CA ARG A 62 -4.82 -5.08 -28.74
C ARG A 62 -5.75 -5.71 -29.80
N ASP A 63 -6.58 -6.65 -29.37
CA ASP A 63 -7.55 -7.40 -30.18
C ASP A 63 -9.02 -7.11 -29.76
N GLU A 64 -9.26 -6.04 -28.99
CA GLU A 64 -10.62 -5.63 -28.60
C GLU A 64 -11.09 -4.49 -29.52
N ASP A 65 -12.05 -4.81 -30.40
CA ASP A 65 -12.81 -3.80 -31.12
C ASP A 65 -13.62 -2.98 -30.10
N CYS A 66 -13.37 -1.67 -30.07
CA CYS A 66 -14.03 -0.76 -29.15
C CYS A 66 -14.75 0.33 -29.94
N ASP A 67 -16.08 0.24 -29.94
CA ASP A 67 -16.95 1.20 -30.63
C ASP A 67 -16.91 2.60 -29.99
N ASP A 68 -16.52 2.70 -28.71
CA ASP A 68 -16.42 3.97 -27.98
C ASP A 68 -15.18 4.03 -27.05
N PRO A 69 -14.05 4.57 -27.55
CA PRO A 69 -12.83 4.75 -26.77
C PRO A 69 -13.00 5.61 -25.50
N SER A 70 -14.04 6.47 -25.44
CA SER A 70 -14.28 7.36 -24.30
C SER A 70 -14.70 6.61 -23.02
N LEU A 71 -15.10 5.35 -23.15
CA LEU A 71 -15.41 4.46 -22.02
C LEU A 71 -14.20 4.27 -21.09
N TYR A 72 -12.98 4.41 -21.61
CA TYR A 72 -11.75 4.28 -20.81
C TYR A 72 -11.23 5.60 -20.24
N ASP A 73 -11.79 6.76 -20.60
CA ASP A 73 -11.27 8.05 -20.14
C ASP A 73 -11.41 8.23 -18.63
N LYS A 74 -12.53 7.75 -18.07
CA LYS A 74 -12.79 7.79 -16.63
C LYS A 74 -11.82 6.87 -15.88
N SER A 75 -11.55 5.67 -16.39
CA SER A 75 -10.61 4.74 -15.77
C SER A 75 -9.17 5.25 -15.89
N ALA A 76 -8.77 5.78 -17.05
CA ALA A 76 -7.46 6.39 -17.27
C ALA A 76 -7.22 7.59 -16.34
N THR A 77 -8.22 8.46 -16.17
CA THR A 77 -8.15 9.59 -15.24
C THR A 77 -8.01 9.08 -13.80
N LEU A 78 -8.83 8.12 -13.38
CA LEU A 78 -8.75 7.56 -12.03
C LEU A 78 -7.40 6.88 -11.75
N HIS A 79 -6.84 6.19 -12.73
CA HIS A 79 -5.51 5.60 -12.64
C HIS A 79 -4.41 6.65 -12.48
N LEU A 80 -4.49 7.73 -13.24
CA LEU A 80 -3.51 8.81 -13.16
C LEU A 80 -3.56 9.47 -11.77
N GLU A 81 -4.75 9.75 -11.26
CA GLU A 81 -4.93 10.35 -9.93
C GLU A 81 -4.41 9.44 -8.81
N ARG A 82 -4.70 8.12 -8.88
CA ARG A 82 -4.13 7.14 -7.94
C ARG A 82 -2.61 7.07 -8.02
N SER A 83 -2.05 7.11 -9.23
CA SER A 83 -0.59 7.12 -9.44
C SER A 83 0.06 8.36 -8.83
N LYS A 84 -0.53 9.55 -9.04
CA LYS A 84 -0.07 10.80 -8.43
C LYS A 84 -0.08 10.73 -6.90
N HIS A 85 -1.17 10.25 -6.29
CA HIS A 85 -1.24 10.04 -4.85
C HIS A 85 -0.18 9.06 -4.36
N HIS A 86 0.02 7.96 -5.10
CA HIS A 86 1.01 6.97 -4.72
C HIS A 86 2.42 7.54 -4.73
N VAL A 87 2.80 8.29 -5.76
CA VAL A 87 4.11 8.94 -5.83
C VAL A 87 4.27 9.97 -4.71
N ALA A 88 3.23 10.75 -4.42
CA ALA A 88 3.26 11.79 -3.39
C ALA A 88 3.43 11.23 -1.98
N VAL A 89 2.88 10.05 -1.69
CA VAL A 89 2.98 9.41 -0.37
C VAL A 89 4.15 8.43 -0.27
N GLY A 90 4.39 7.64 -1.32
CA GLY A 90 5.42 6.59 -1.33
C GLY A 90 6.83 7.15 -1.25
N ARG A 91 7.15 8.21 -2.00
CA ARG A 91 8.49 8.82 -1.98
C ARG A 91 8.94 9.27 -0.57
N PRO A 92 8.13 10.02 0.21
CA PRO A 92 8.53 10.45 1.54
C PRO A 92 8.34 9.40 2.64
N PHE A 93 7.62 8.29 2.38
CA PHE A 93 7.25 7.36 3.45
C PHE A 93 8.44 6.68 4.10
N GLU A 94 9.39 6.16 3.33
CA GLU A 94 10.58 5.51 3.87
C GLU A 94 11.38 6.48 4.75
N SER A 95 11.56 7.72 4.29
CA SER A 95 12.21 8.78 5.08
C SER A 95 11.43 9.14 6.35
N HIS A 96 10.10 9.07 6.33
CA HIS A 96 9.27 9.26 7.52
C HIS A 96 9.57 8.18 8.57
N ILE A 97 9.62 6.91 8.18
CA ILE A 97 9.93 5.80 9.10
C ILE A 97 11.35 5.93 9.67
N VAL A 98 12.35 6.22 8.83
CA VAL A 98 13.74 6.42 9.28
C VAL A 98 13.81 7.53 10.34
N LYS A 99 13.17 8.67 10.09
CA LYS A 99 13.12 9.79 11.05
C LYS A 99 12.47 9.41 12.37
N LEU A 100 11.41 8.59 12.37
CA LEU A 100 10.79 8.12 13.62
C LEU A 100 11.77 7.28 14.44
N ILE A 101 12.53 6.40 13.78
CA ILE A 101 13.53 5.54 14.44
C ILE A 101 14.68 6.38 15.00
N GLU A 102 15.24 7.30 14.22
CA GLU A 102 16.30 8.23 14.66
C GLU A 102 15.89 9.07 15.88
N ARG A 103 14.59 9.40 15.99
CA ARG A 103 14.03 10.17 17.12
C ARG A 103 13.72 9.31 18.36
N GLY A 104 14.00 8.01 18.33
CA GLY A 104 13.88 7.12 19.47
C GLY A 104 12.69 6.15 19.42
N LEU A 105 12.06 5.94 18.26
CA LEU A 105 11.12 4.83 18.07
C LEU A 105 11.91 3.52 17.87
N SER A 106 11.52 2.45 18.56
CA SER A 106 12.14 1.14 18.33
C SER A 106 11.92 0.69 16.89
N ALA A 107 12.97 0.22 16.22
CA ALA A 107 12.85 -0.35 14.88
C ALA A 107 11.91 -1.56 14.82
N THR A 108 11.76 -2.30 15.93
CA THR A 108 10.82 -3.43 16.03
C THR A 108 9.35 -3.00 15.98
N MET A 109 9.04 -1.71 16.16
CA MET A 109 7.67 -1.19 16.13
C MET A 109 7.00 -1.37 14.78
N VAL A 110 7.77 -1.44 13.68
CA VAL A 110 7.24 -1.61 12.32
C VAL A 110 6.51 -2.94 12.11
N TRP A 111 6.73 -3.92 13.00
CA TRP A 111 6.08 -5.22 12.96
C TRP A 111 4.71 -5.22 13.65
N GLU A 112 4.34 -4.14 14.33
CA GLU A 112 3.05 -4.04 15.00
C GLU A 112 1.91 -3.99 13.98
N PRO A 113 0.84 -4.80 14.13
CA PRO A 113 -0.29 -4.80 13.20
C PRO A 113 -0.98 -3.43 13.07
N GLY A 114 -0.95 -2.62 14.12
CA GLY A 114 -1.49 -1.27 14.13
C GLY A 114 -0.59 -0.22 13.47
N PHE A 115 0.64 -0.58 13.11
CA PHE A 115 1.63 0.30 12.50
C PHE A 115 1.67 0.06 10.99
N TRP A 116 0.94 0.85 10.22
CA TRP A 116 0.80 0.61 8.78
C TRP A 116 2.06 1.01 8.02
N LEU A 117 2.65 0.04 7.33
CA LEU A 117 3.67 0.28 6.33
C LEU A 117 3.05 0.55 4.97
N TYR A 118 3.57 1.55 4.27
CA TYR A 118 3.12 1.91 2.93
C TYR A 118 3.92 1.11 1.90
N PRO A 119 3.26 0.29 1.05
CA PRO A 119 3.96 -0.41 -0.03
C PRO A 119 4.51 0.62 -1.03
N THR A 120 5.83 0.74 -1.14
CA THR A 120 6.47 1.65 -2.12
C THR A 120 6.59 1.03 -3.52
N LYS A 121 6.47 -0.29 -3.63
CA LYS A 121 6.42 -1.02 -4.90
C LYS A 121 4.97 -1.41 -5.20
N VAL A 122 4.42 -0.88 -6.30
CA VAL A 122 3.13 -1.33 -6.84
C VAL A 122 3.34 -2.69 -7.50
N CYS A 123 2.73 -3.75 -6.97
CA CYS A 123 2.71 -5.05 -7.65
C CYS A 123 1.77 -4.97 -8.86
N HIS A 124 2.33 -4.78 -10.06
CA HIS A 124 1.56 -4.91 -11.30
C HIS A 124 1.28 -6.40 -11.53
N LEU A 125 0.09 -6.86 -11.14
CA LEU A 125 -0.38 -8.23 -11.42
C LEU A 125 -0.39 -8.58 -12.93
N SER A 126 -0.17 -7.59 -13.81
CA SER A 126 -0.04 -7.76 -15.26
C SER A 126 1.18 -8.56 -15.74
N ASN A 127 2.13 -8.89 -14.85
CA ASN A 127 3.28 -9.71 -15.22
C ASN A 127 3.01 -11.23 -15.16
N LEU A 128 1.89 -11.68 -14.57
CA LEU A 128 1.53 -13.11 -14.59
C LEU A 128 0.93 -13.57 -15.93
N ARG A 129 0.54 -12.65 -16.82
CA ARG A 129 -0.07 -12.98 -18.11
C ARG A 129 0.84 -12.72 -19.32
N ASN A 130 2.00 -12.08 -19.10
CA ASN A 130 2.93 -11.68 -20.16
C ASN A 130 4.32 -12.35 -20.07
N ALA A 131 4.47 -13.40 -19.26
CA ALA A 131 5.66 -14.26 -19.32
C ALA A 131 5.66 -14.98 -20.67
N LYS A 132 6.32 -14.40 -21.67
CA LYS A 132 6.50 -14.98 -23.01
C LYS A 132 7.55 -16.09 -23.03
N ASN A 133 8.15 -16.43 -21.88
CA ASN A 133 9.24 -17.39 -21.82
C ASN A 133 8.95 -18.50 -20.79
N PRO A 134 8.83 -19.78 -21.21
CA PRO A 134 8.57 -20.92 -20.32
C PRO A 134 9.61 -21.12 -19.21
N ALA A 135 10.83 -20.59 -19.39
CA ALA A 135 11.92 -20.72 -18.42
C ALA A 135 11.72 -19.85 -17.16
N GLU A 136 11.06 -18.69 -17.27
CA GLU A 136 10.79 -17.81 -16.11
C GLU A 136 9.70 -18.38 -15.20
N LEU A 137 8.78 -19.19 -15.75
CA LEU A 137 7.75 -19.91 -14.99
C LEU A 137 8.32 -21.07 -14.16
N SER A 138 9.40 -21.70 -14.64
CA SER A 138 10.10 -22.78 -13.95
C SER A 138 10.82 -22.28 -12.68
N GLY A 139 11.53 -21.15 -12.76
CA GLY A 139 12.24 -20.57 -11.62
C GLY A 139 11.31 -20.12 -10.48
N LEU A 140 10.10 -19.66 -10.80
CA LEU A 140 9.12 -19.19 -9.81
C LEU A 140 8.29 -20.31 -9.18
N ARG A 141 8.10 -21.46 -9.85
CA ARG A 141 7.51 -22.65 -9.22
C ARG A 141 8.38 -23.17 -8.08
N THR A 142 9.69 -23.21 -8.29
CA THR A 142 10.66 -23.67 -7.28
C THR A 142 10.70 -22.74 -6.06
N ALA A 143 10.54 -21.43 -6.25
CA ALA A 143 10.55 -20.45 -5.16
C ALA A 143 9.29 -20.50 -4.28
N LEU A 144 8.12 -20.86 -4.82
CA LEU A 144 6.88 -20.97 -4.06
C LEU A 144 6.72 -22.30 -3.32
N THR A 145 7.37 -23.37 -3.76
CA THR A 145 7.43 -24.65 -3.03
C THR A 145 8.49 -24.70 -1.93
N SER A 146 9.34 -23.69 -1.81
CA SER A 146 10.36 -23.59 -0.75
C SER A 146 9.94 -22.74 0.45
N ILE A 147 8.69 -22.24 0.45
CA ILE A 147 8.06 -21.58 1.62
C ILE A 147 6.88 -22.46 2.09
N GLY A 148 7.14 -23.75 2.19
CA GLY A 148 6.32 -24.75 2.87
C GLY A 148 7.20 -25.52 3.83
#